data_AF-A0A9E5ZB43-F1
#
_entry.id   AF-A0A9E5ZB43-F1
#
_cell.length_a   1.000
_cell.length_b   1.000
_cell.length_c   1.000
_cell.angle_alpha   90.00
_cell.angle_beta   90.00
_cell.angle_gamma   90.00
#
_symmetry.space_group_name_H-M   'P 1'
#
loop_
_entity.id
_entity.type
_entity.pdbx_description
1 polymer ?
#
loop_
_entity_poly.entity_id
_entity_poly.type
_entity_poly.pdbx_seq_one_letter_code
_entity_poly.pdbx_strand_id
1 'polypeptide(L)'
;MSLILGLPVAWYLFLQMFGENKFELSAVGKINVNCQCEASSIYILDTGIIFDENLQYKRLLIEGTDQNIVTDLSEGMKLCFDSLGVYPLILTGPDNSIMGYYQLTIDDVDRVLVEADLLKYLKTNERE
;
A
#
# COMPACT_ATOMS: atom_id res chain seq x y z
N MET A 1 23.48 -27.18 -38.42
CA MET A 1 24.05 -27.12 -37.06
C MET A 1 23.83 -25.70 -36.53
N SER A 2 22.59 -25.33 -36.17
CA SER A 2 22.26 -23.92 -35.84
C SER A 2 21.07 -23.70 -34.89
N LEU A 3 20.46 -24.76 -34.34
CA LEU A 3 19.17 -24.65 -33.63
C LEU A 3 19.26 -24.68 -32.09
N ILE A 4 20.47 -24.77 -31.51
CA ILE A 4 20.64 -24.98 -30.06
C ILE A 4 20.93 -23.66 -29.30
N LEU A 5 21.21 -22.56 -30.01
CA LEU A 5 21.55 -21.26 -29.41
C LEU A 5 20.38 -20.27 -29.30
N GLY A 6 19.22 -20.56 -29.89
CA GLY A 6 18.08 -19.63 -29.90
C GLY A 6 17.30 -19.59 -28.59
N LEU A 7 17.20 -20.71 -27.87
CA LEU A 7 16.41 -20.82 -26.65
C LEU A 7 16.93 -19.95 -25.48
N PRO A 8 18.24 -19.94 -25.15
CA PRO A 8 18.73 -19.12 -24.04
C PRO A 8 18.70 -17.63 -24.37
N VAL A 9 18.88 -17.24 -25.64
CA VAL A 9 18.79 -15.84 -26.07
C VAL A 9 17.35 -15.34 -26.04
N ALA A 10 16.39 -16.15 -26.51
CA ALA A 10 14.97 -15.82 -26.43
C ALA A 10 14.48 -15.74 -24.97
N TRP A 11 14.98 -16.62 -24.09
CA TRP A 11 14.69 -16.55 -22.65
C TRP A 11 15.25 -15.28 -22.01
N TYR A 12 16.47 -14.89 -22.36
CA TYR A 12 17.08 -13.67 -21.85
C TYR A 12 16.33 -12.40 -22.32
N LEU A 13 15.90 -12.36 -23.58
CA LEU A 13 15.10 -11.28 -24.12
C LEU A 13 13.68 -11.23 -23.54
N PHE A 14 13.08 -12.40 -23.26
CA PHE A 14 11.81 -12.50 -22.53
C PHE A 14 11.96 -11.92 -21.12
N LEU A 15 13.01 -12.29 -20.39
CA LEU A 15 13.28 -11.72 -19.06
C LEU A 15 13.60 -10.22 -19.11
N GLN A 16 14.21 -9.69 -20.18
CA GLN A 16 14.39 -8.24 -20.33
C GLN A 16 13.07 -7.52 -20.63
N MET A 17 12.18 -8.11 -21.44
CA MET A 17 10.89 -7.51 -21.80
C MET A 17 9.89 -7.53 -20.63
N PHE A 18 9.95 -8.54 -19.76
CA PHE A 18 9.10 -8.64 -18.56
C PHE A 18 9.83 -8.26 -17.25
N GLY A 19 11.14 -7.95 -17.33
CA GLY A 19 11.97 -7.56 -16.18
C GLY A 19 11.84 -6.09 -15.80
N GLU A 20 11.28 -5.25 -16.68
CA GLU A 20 10.76 -3.94 -16.29
C GLU A 20 9.41 -4.13 -15.58
N ASN A 21 9.45 -4.70 -14.38
CA ASN A 21 8.32 -4.64 -13.46
C ASN A 21 8.16 -3.19 -13.00
N LYS A 22 7.47 -2.39 -13.81
CA LYS A 22 6.99 -1.05 -13.43
C LYS A 22 5.87 -1.27 -12.42
N PHE A 23 6.25 -1.43 -11.16
CA PHE A 23 5.32 -1.47 -10.04
C PHE A 23 4.68 -0.08 -9.92
N GLU A 24 3.59 0.13 -10.65
CA GLU A 24 2.76 1.32 -10.52
C GLU A 24 1.57 0.99 -9.61
N LEU A 25 1.64 1.47 -8.37
CA LEU A 25 0.50 1.47 -7.45
C LEU A 25 -0.53 2.45 -8.02
N SER A 26 -1.59 1.90 -8.59
CA SER A 26 -2.66 2.68 -9.20
C SER A 26 -3.66 3.16 -8.16
N ALA A 27 -4.02 4.44 -8.20
CA ALA A 27 -5.02 4.99 -7.32
C ALA A 27 -6.38 4.29 -7.52
N VAL A 28 -6.94 3.78 -6.42
CA VAL A 28 -8.23 3.09 -6.37
C VAL A 28 -9.36 4.06 -6.02
N GLY A 29 -9.03 5.22 -5.45
CA GLY A 29 -10.00 6.25 -5.10
C GLY A 29 -9.35 7.61 -4.82
N LYS A 30 -10.18 8.56 -4.40
CA LYS A 30 -9.74 9.88 -3.94
C LYS A 30 -10.32 10.17 -2.56
N ILE A 31 -9.52 10.82 -1.74
CA ILE A 31 -9.91 11.29 -0.42
C ILE A 31 -10.84 12.50 -0.60
N ASN A 32 -11.85 12.61 0.26
CA ASN A 32 -12.79 13.71 0.25
C ASN A 32 -12.05 15.06 0.43
N VAL A 33 -12.44 16.07 -0.35
CA VAL A 33 -11.77 17.38 -0.47
C VAL A 33 -11.68 18.15 0.84
N ASN A 34 -12.54 17.82 1.81
CA ASN A 34 -12.56 18.46 3.13
C ASN A 34 -11.59 17.82 4.14
N CYS A 35 -10.94 16.72 3.80
CA CYS A 35 -10.00 16.03 4.67
C CYS A 35 -8.55 16.29 4.25
N GLN A 36 -7.71 16.58 5.24
CA GLN A 36 -6.26 16.61 5.08
C GLN A 36 -5.68 15.33 5.67
N CYS A 37 -5.38 14.38 4.78
CA CYS A 37 -4.66 13.16 5.15
C CYS A 37 -3.17 13.32 4.82
N GLU A 38 -2.33 12.72 5.65
CA GLU A 38 -0.91 12.56 5.35
C GLU A 38 -0.76 11.69 4.10
N ALA A 39 0.19 12.07 3.26
CA ALA A 39 0.49 11.35 2.03
C ALA A 39 1.36 10.13 2.33
N SER A 40 1.06 9.00 1.69
CA SER A 40 1.81 7.74 1.84
C SER A 40 1.72 7.15 3.24
N SER A 41 0.53 7.21 3.85
CA SER A 41 0.30 6.66 5.18
C SER A 41 -0.87 5.69 5.24
N ILE A 42 -0.81 4.82 6.24
CA ILE A 42 -1.80 3.81 6.56
C ILE A 42 -2.69 4.38 7.65
N TYR A 43 -3.96 4.58 7.32
CA TYR A 43 -5.00 4.95 8.25
C TYR A 43 -5.69 3.71 8.76
N ILE A 44 -5.82 3.62 10.08
CA ILE A 44 -6.56 2.57 10.73
C ILE A 44 -7.91 3.14 11.17
N LEU A 45 -8.98 2.64 10.58
CA LEU A 45 -10.34 3.13 10.79
C LEU A 45 -11.07 2.27 11.81
N ASP A 46 -11.78 2.91 12.73
CA ASP A 46 -12.69 2.19 13.61
C ASP A 46 -13.91 1.67 12.83
N THR A 47 -13.85 0.39 12.49
CA THR A 47 -14.95 -0.35 11.85
C THR A 47 -15.74 -1.19 12.85
N GLY A 48 -15.56 -0.99 14.16
CA GLY A 48 -16.15 -1.83 15.21
C GLY A 48 -15.43 -3.17 15.40
N ILE A 49 -14.20 -3.30 14.90
CA ILE A 49 -13.33 -4.45 15.15
C ILE A 49 -12.58 -4.19 16.46
N ILE A 50 -12.54 -5.17 17.37
CA ILE A 50 -11.75 -5.07 18.60
C ILE A 50 -10.27 -5.23 18.24
N PHE A 51 -9.58 -4.11 18.04
CA PHE A 51 -8.20 -4.07 17.59
C PHE A 51 -7.20 -4.54 18.66
N ASP A 52 -7.46 -4.29 19.94
CA ASP A 52 -6.50 -4.53 21.04
C ASP A 52 -6.21 -6.02 21.31
N GLU A 53 -7.10 -6.93 20.88
CA GLU A 53 -6.86 -8.37 20.96
C GLU A 53 -6.30 -8.95 19.66
N ASN A 54 -6.25 -8.17 18.57
CA ASN A 54 -5.82 -8.66 17.27
C ASN A 54 -4.29 -8.58 17.12
N LEU A 55 -3.64 -9.75 17.02
CA LEU A 55 -2.20 -9.87 16.79
C LEU A 55 -1.73 -9.09 15.56
N GLN A 56 -2.52 -9.06 14.49
CA GLN A 56 -2.15 -8.38 13.24
C GLN A 56 -2.17 -6.87 13.38
N TYR A 57 -3.10 -6.34 14.19
CA TYR A 57 -3.11 -4.93 14.52
C TYR A 57 -1.88 -4.52 15.34
N LYS A 58 -1.50 -5.33 16.35
CA LYS A 58 -0.27 -5.07 17.13
C LYS A 58 0.97 -5.10 16.25
N ARG A 59 1.04 -6.06 15.33
CA ARG A 59 2.13 -6.14 14.35
C ARG A 59 2.19 -4.92 13.45
N LEU A 60 1.05 -4.51 12.88
CA LEU A 60 0.94 -3.31 12.06
C LEU A 60 1.38 -2.06 12.82
N LEU A 61 0.99 -1.91 14.08
CA LEU A 61 1.44 -0.79 14.91
C LEU A 61 2.93 -0.82 15.17
N ILE A 62 3.53 -1.96 15.48
CA ILE A 62 4.97 -2.07 15.74
C ILE A 62 5.75 -1.73 14.45
N GLU A 63 5.48 -2.45 13.37
CA GLU A 63 6.23 -2.29 12.10
C GLU A 63 5.94 -0.94 11.43
N GLY A 64 4.71 -0.47 11.52
CA GLY A 64 4.27 0.78 10.91
C GLY A 64 4.66 2.04 11.68
N THR A 65 4.75 1.97 13.02
CA THR A 65 5.26 3.09 13.83
C THR A 65 6.77 3.25 13.65
N ASP A 66 7.51 2.14 13.64
CA ASP A 66 8.97 2.16 13.42
C ASP A 66 9.32 2.82 12.07
N GLN A 67 8.45 2.69 11.08
CA GLN A 67 8.64 3.27 9.75
C GLN A 67 8.00 4.65 9.55
N ASN A 68 7.29 5.18 10.55
CA ASN A 68 6.46 6.40 10.48
C ASN A 68 5.46 6.36 9.30
N ILE A 69 4.87 5.21 9.03
CA ILE A 69 3.90 5.02 7.94
C ILE A 69 2.46 4.87 8.43
N VAL A 70 2.24 4.65 9.73
CA VAL A 70 0.89 4.54 10.31
C VAL A 70 0.49 5.87 10.92
N THR A 71 -0.64 6.42 10.49
CA THR A 71 -1.21 7.67 11.01
C THR A 71 -2.52 7.40 11.74
N ASP A 72 -2.62 7.99 12.92
CA ASP A 72 -3.73 8.14 13.87
C ASP A 72 -4.94 7.18 13.81
N LEU A 73 -5.21 6.55 14.95
CA LEU A 73 -6.29 5.60 15.24
C LEU A 73 -7.63 6.28 15.51
N SER A 74 -7.99 7.28 14.70
CA SER A 74 -9.13 8.13 15.05
C SER A 74 -10.44 7.66 14.40
N GLU A 75 -11.44 7.44 15.24
CA GLU A 75 -12.83 7.10 14.88
C GLU A 75 -13.45 8.09 13.86
N GLY A 76 -12.90 9.31 13.74
CA GLY A 76 -13.42 10.37 12.88
C GLY A 76 -13.00 10.31 11.41
N MET A 77 -11.96 9.55 11.05
CA MET A 77 -11.39 9.58 9.69
C MET A 77 -12.21 8.79 8.66
N LYS A 78 -13.18 7.99 9.10
CA LYS A 78 -14.05 7.19 8.21
C LYS A 78 -14.77 8.03 7.15
N LEU A 79 -15.20 9.24 7.50
CA LEU A 79 -15.90 10.15 6.59
C LEU A 79 -15.01 10.70 5.47
N CYS A 80 -13.69 10.62 5.61
CA CYS A 80 -12.74 11.08 4.59
C CYS A 80 -12.62 10.13 3.41
N PHE A 81 -13.05 8.88 3.58
CA PHE A 81 -12.87 7.80 2.60
C PHE A 81 -14.19 7.33 1.98
N ASP A 82 -15.29 8.07 2.18
CA ASP A 82 -16.62 7.80 1.63
C ASP A 82 -17.03 6.31 1.76
N SER A 83 -17.26 5.61 0.63
CA SER A 83 -17.65 4.20 0.61
C SER A 83 -16.53 3.24 1.05
N LEU A 84 -15.28 3.68 1.04
CA LEU A 84 -14.13 2.88 1.48
C LEU A 84 -13.90 2.95 2.99
N GLY A 85 -14.56 3.88 3.70
CA GLY A 85 -14.47 3.98 5.16
C GLY A 85 -15.01 2.77 5.93
N VAL A 86 -15.56 1.76 5.24
CA VAL A 86 -15.96 0.47 5.83
C VAL A 86 -14.79 -0.49 6.05
N TYR A 87 -13.65 -0.25 5.40
CA TYR A 87 -12.46 -1.08 5.54
C TYR A 87 -11.61 -0.59 6.73
N PRO A 88 -11.05 -1.51 7.54
CA PRO A 88 -10.27 -1.13 8.71
C PRO A 88 -8.93 -0.48 8.35
N LEU A 89 -8.36 -0.78 7.19
CA LEU A 89 -7.07 -0.25 6.75
C LEU A 89 -7.22 0.46 5.42
N ILE A 90 -6.74 1.71 5.34
CA ILE A 90 -6.69 2.50 4.11
C ILE A 90 -5.26 3.01 3.90
N LEU A 91 -4.70 2.74 2.72
CA LEU A 91 -3.41 3.30 2.30
C LEU A 91 -3.65 4.53 1.43
N THR A 92 -3.12 5.67 1.86
CA THR A 92 -3.16 6.92 1.10
C THR A 92 -1.91 7.06 0.25
N GLY A 93 -2.07 7.67 -0.92
CA GLY A 93 -0.98 8.04 -1.80
C GLY A 93 -0.71 9.55 -1.79
N PRO A 94 0.21 10.02 -2.64
CA PRO A 94 0.34 11.44 -2.94
C PRO A 94 -0.97 12.04 -3.49
N ASP A 95 -1.13 13.35 -3.36
CA ASP A 95 -2.22 14.14 -3.96
C ASP A 95 -3.65 13.70 -3.59
N ASN A 96 -3.88 13.38 -2.31
CA ASN A 96 -5.18 12.95 -1.80
C ASN A 96 -5.76 11.73 -2.54
N SER A 97 -4.89 10.85 -3.04
CA SER A 97 -5.29 9.58 -3.64
C SER A 97 -5.39 8.48 -2.58
N ILE A 98 -6.26 7.51 -2.84
CA ILE A 98 -6.35 6.27 -2.08
C ILE A 98 -5.68 5.20 -2.93
N MET A 99 -4.60 4.62 -2.43
CA MET A 99 -3.81 3.61 -3.14
C MET A 99 -4.29 2.19 -2.85
N GLY A 100 -4.91 1.97 -1.69
CA GLY A 100 -5.49 0.68 -1.36
C GLY A 100 -6.38 0.69 -0.13
N TYR A 101 -7.16 -0.37 0.01
CA TYR A 101 -8.01 -0.65 1.15
C TYR A 101 -7.88 -2.13 1.51
N TYR A 102 -7.86 -2.46 2.79
CA TYR A 102 -7.54 -3.81 3.25
C TYR A 102 -8.33 -4.18 4.50
N GLN A 103 -8.46 -5.49 4.74
CA GLN A 103 -8.97 -6.00 6.01
C GLN A 103 -7.83 -6.18 7.01
N LEU A 104 -8.18 -6.52 8.25
CA LEU A 104 -7.19 -6.79 9.29
C LEU A 104 -6.83 -8.28 9.35
N THR A 105 -6.41 -8.83 8.21
CA THR A 105 -5.94 -10.22 8.07
C THR A 105 -4.42 -10.25 7.98
N ILE A 106 -3.81 -11.44 8.15
CA ILE A 106 -2.35 -11.60 8.03
C ILE A 106 -1.87 -11.15 6.64
N ASP A 107 -2.51 -11.67 5.60
CA ASP A 107 -2.13 -11.41 4.20
C ASP A 107 -2.30 -9.92 3.85
N ASP A 108 -3.36 -9.30 4.34
CA ASP A 108 -3.63 -7.87 4.10
C ASP A 108 -2.65 -6.96 4.86
N VAL A 109 -2.25 -7.32 6.07
CA VAL A 109 -1.24 -6.56 6.83
C VAL A 109 0.13 -6.67 6.17
N ASP A 110 0.53 -7.87 5.73
CA ASP A 110 1.77 -8.05 4.97
C ASP A 110 1.74 -7.22 3.67
N ARG A 111 0.61 -7.27 2.97
CA ARG A 111 0.43 -6.54 1.71
C ARG A 111 0.50 -5.02 1.91
N VAL A 112 -0.24 -4.46 2.87
CA VAL A 112 -0.26 -3.00 3.08
C VAL A 112 1.10 -2.47 3.52
N LEU A 113 1.86 -3.24 4.31
CA LEU A 113 3.21 -2.86 4.72
C LEU A 113 4.16 -2.81 3.53
N VAL A 114 4.11 -3.81 2.63
CA VAL A 114 4.92 -3.82 1.40
C VAL A 114 4.52 -2.68 0.46
N GLU A 115 3.22 -2.47 0.25
CA GLU A 115 2.74 -1.39 -0.63
C GLU A 115 3.09 0.00 -0.06
N ALA A 116 3.05 0.20 1.26
CA ALA A 116 3.48 1.44 1.90
C ALA A 116 4.99 1.68 1.74
N ASP A 117 5.82 0.66 1.92
CA ASP A 117 7.27 0.76 1.73
C ASP A 117 7.62 1.09 0.26
N LEU A 118 6.91 0.47 -0.70
CA LEU A 118 7.05 0.79 -2.12
C LEU A 118 6.68 2.25 -2.42
N LEU A 119 5.59 2.78 -1.86
CA LEU A 119 5.22 4.20 -2.03
C LEU A 119 6.30 5.13 -1.48
N LYS A 120 6.89 4.79 -0.34
CA LYS A 120 7.98 5.55 0.27
C LYS A 120 9.24 5.53 -0.59
N TYR A 121 9.58 4.37 -1.15
CA TYR A 121 10.69 4.22 -2.08
C TYR A 121 10.50 5.05 -3.36
N LEU A 122 9.32 4.95 -4.00
CA LEU A 122 8.99 5.70 -5.20
C LEU A 122 9.07 7.22 -4.97
N LYS A 123 8.55 7.71 -3.84
CA LYS A 123 8.63 9.12 -3.44
C LYS A 123 10.07 9.62 -3.26
N THR A 124 10.98 8.73 -2.87
CA THR A 124 12.40 9.08 -2.69
C THR A 124 13.11 9.21 -4.03
N ASN A 125 12.84 8.31 -4.98
CA ASN A 125 13.42 8.35 -6.32
C ASN A 125 12.92 9.52 -7.19
N GLU A 126 11.71 10.04 -6.96
CA GLU A 126 11.22 11.22 -7.70
C GLU A 126 11.89 12.54 -7.28
N ARG A 127 12.70 12.55 -6.22
CA ARG A 127 13.41 13.73 -5.72
C ARG A 127 14.88 13.84 -6.14
N GLU A 128 15.41 12.85 -6.86
CA GLU A 128 16.76 12.88 -7.46
C GLU A 128 16.71 13.32 -8.93
#